data_AF-A0A7S2F894-F1
#
_entry.id   AF-A0A7S2F894-F1
#
_cell.length_a   1.000
_cell.length_b   1.000
_cell.length_c   1.000
_cell.angle_alpha   90.00
_cell.angle_beta   90.00
_cell.angle_gamma   90.00
#
_symmetry.space_group_name_H-M   'P 1'
#
loop_
_entity.id
_entity.type
_entity.pdbx_description
1 polymer ?
#
loop_
_entity_poly.entity_id
_entity_poly.type
_entity_poly.pdbx_seq_one_letter_code
_entity_poly.pdbx_strand_id
1 'polypeptide(L)'
;FIVDEYTTLQPVGGPGSANPDRIMCTELSANWEYCSGVMPSDGFKVTNAAILQTLLDVWGGDPQQGIYSKSVQQTAYRIATAILDNFPCIDAVTLTTPNIHHYRHELEQFGLENPNIVFQSTDCHTTASGRIITRLSRDQQRARPQSRL
;
A
#
# COMPACT_ATOMS: atom_id res chain seq x y z
N PHE A 1 5.79 -14.34 -8.36
CA PHE A 1 6.25 -13.25 -9.25
C PHE A 1 6.92 -13.88 -10.46
N ILE A 2 7.14 -13.13 -11.54
CA ILE A 2 7.86 -13.63 -12.72
C ILE A 2 9.33 -13.82 -12.34
N VAL A 3 9.94 -14.93 -12.78
CA VAL A 3 11.35 -15.24 -12.56
C VAL A 3 12.04 -15.24 -13.91
N ASP A 4 13.11 -14.47 -14.02
CA ASP A 4 14.01 -14.39 -15.18
C ASP A 4 15.47 -14.57 -14.76
N GLU A 5 16.40 -14.39 -15.71
CA GLU A 5 17.85 -14.55 -15.48
C GLU A 5 18.46 -13.54 -14.49
N TYR A 6 17.74 -12.46 -14.16
CA TYR A 6 18.19 -11.44 -13.21
C TYR A 6 17.48 -11.54 -11.85
N THR A 7 16.56 -12.49 -11.69
CA THR A 7 15.76 -12.64 -10.48
C THR A 7 16.52 -13.43 -9.42
N THR A 8 17.06 -12.75 -8.41
CA THR A 8 17.68 -13.36 -7.22
C THR A 8 16.76 -13.40 -6.00
N LEU A 9 15.62 -12.71 -6.08
CA LEU A 9 14.68 -12.56 -4.99
C LEU A 9 14.09 -13.91 -4.58
N GLN A 10 14.32 -14.29 -3.31
CA GLN A 10 13.71 -15.49 -2.75
C GLN A 10 12.22 -15.28 -2.50
N PRO A 11 11.35 -16.26 -2.80
CA PRO A 11 9.94 -16.20 -2.44
C PRO A 11 9.76 -16.05 -0.94
N VAL A 12 8.85 -15.18 -0.51
CA VAL A 12 8.46 -15.01 0.89
C VAL A 12 6.97 -15.24 1.04
N GLY A 13 6.60 -16.13 1.96
CA GLY A 13 5.24 -16.59 2.16
C GLY A 13 4.72 -17.53 1.05
N GLY A 14 3.65 -18.25 1.36
CA GLY A 14 3.00 -19.19 0.44
C GLY A 14 3.68 -20.58 0.35
N PRO A 15 3.07 -21.53 -0.42
CA PRO A 15 3.57 -22.89 -0.52
C PRO A 15 5.00 -22.95 -1.08
N GLY A 16 5.91 -23.62 -0.37
CA GLY A 16 7.29 -23.85 -0.82
C GLY A 16 8.29 -22.73 -0.51
N SER A 17 7.89 -21.66 0.19
CA SER A 17 8.85 -20.64 0.66
C SER A 17 9.60 -21.13 1.90
N ALA A 18 10.93 -21.01 1.89
CA ALA A 18 11.77 -21.22 3.08
C ALA A 18 11.61 -20.08 4.12
N ASN A 19 11.02 -18.94 3.73
CA ASN A 19 10.76 -17.79 4.59
C ASN A 19 9.25 -17.54 4.67
N PRO A 20 8.57 -17.96 5.75
CA PRO A 20 7.11 -17.94 5.80
C PRO A 20 6.51 -16.52 5.82
N ASP A 21 7.28 -15.49 6.21
CA ASP A 21 6.74 -14.14 6.41
C ASP A 21 7.78 -13.01 6.17
N ARG A 22 7.31 -11.78 5.98
CA ARG A 22 8.12 -10.56 5.85
C ARG A 22 7.46 -9.35 6.51
N ILE A 23 8.28 -8.38 6.90
CA ILE A 23 7.80 -7.04 7.24
C ILE A 23 7.33 -6.31 5.97
N MET A 24 6.18 -5.66 6.07
CA MET A 24 5.67 -4.70 5.09
C MET A 24 5.58 -3.32 5.76
N CYS A 25 6.42 -2.39 5.32
CA CYS A 25 6.52 -1.04 5.87
C CYS A 25 6.47 -0.02 4.74
N THR A 26 5.85 1.15 4.99
CA THR A 26 5.71 2.19 3.96
C THR A 26 5.65 3.58 4.58
N GLU A 27 6.07 4.58 3.80
CA GLU A 27 5.72 5.99 3.99
C GLU A 27 4.59 6.33 3.02
N LEU A 28 3.35 6.08 3.45
CA LEU A 28 2.20 6.18 2.56
C LEU A 28 1.81 7.65 2.34
N SER A 29 1.79 8.06 1.07
CA SER A 29 1.16 9.32 0.63
C SER A 29 -0.18 9.05 -0.05
N ALA A 30 -1.25 9.68 0.45
CA ALA A 30 -2.60 9.57 -0.10
C ALA A 30 -3.10 10.94 -0.57
N ASN A 31 -3.63 10.99 -1.78
CA ASN A 31 -4.31 12.15 -2.35
C ASN A 31 -5.67 11.72 -2.90
N TRP A 32 -6.65 12.60 -2.86
CA TRP A 32 -7.97 12.34 -3.40
C TRP A 32 -8.57 13.59 -4.06
N GLU A 33 -9.49 13.34 -4.98
CA GLU A 33 -10.23 14.36 -5.72
C GLU A 33 -11.70 14.28 -5.34
N TYR A 34 -12.28 15.41 -4.96
CA TYR A 34 -13.72 15.51 -4.70
C TYR A 34 -14.50 15.53 -6.01
N CYS A 35 -15.70 14.96 -6.01
CA CYS A 35 -16.64 15.07 -7.12
C CYS A 35 -16.97 16.55 -7.40
N SER A 36 -17.08 16.92 -8.68
CA SER A 36 -17.37 18.30 -9.08
C SER A 36 -18.68 18.80 -8.45
N GLY A 37 -18.62 19.94 -7.75
CA GLY A 37 -19.78 20.54 -7.09
C GLY A 37 -20.26 19.80 -5.83
N VAL A 38 -19.56 18.74 -5.39
CA VAL A 38 -19.91 17.99 -4.19
C VAL A 38 -18.92 18.31 -3.08
N MET A 39 -19.44 18.81 -1.96
CA MET A 39 -18.65 19.10 -0.77
C MET A 39 -18.92 18.01 0.28
N PRO A 40 -17.93 17.65 1.12
CA PRO A 40 -18.17 16.74 2.23
C PRO A 40 -19.19 17.34 3.21
N SER A 41 -20.25 16.60 3.52
CA SER A 41 -21.34 17.04 4.41
C SER A 41 -20.86 17.41 5.81
N ASP A 42 -19.89 16.65 6.33
CA ASP A 42 -19.33 16.85 7.68
C ASP A 42 -18.12 17.81 7.68
N GLY A 43 -17.79 18.39 6.52
CA GLY A 43 -16.67 19.29 6.32
C GLY A 43 -15.32 18.60 6.12
N PHE A 44 -14.39 19.31 5.50
CA PHE A 44 -13.10 18.76 5.05
C PHE A 44 -12.26 18.11 6.15
N LYS A 45 -12.24 18.71 7.35
CA LYS A 45 -11.42 18.22 8.47
C LYS A 45 -11.92 16.87 8.99
N VAL A 46 -13.24 16.73 9.13
CA VAL A 46 -13.87 15.48 9.61
C VAL A 46 -13.68 14.39 8.56
N THR A 47 -13.93 14.70 7.29
CA THR A 47 -13.70 13.77 6.18
C THR A 47 -12.23 13.33 6.08
N ASN A 48 -11.27 14.24 6.21
CA ASN A 48 -9.84 13.90 6.21
C ASN A 48 -9.48 12.90 7.33
N ALA A 49 -9.95 13.15 8.55
CA ALA A 49 -9.71 12.23 9.68
C ALA A 49 -10.35 10.86 9.46
N ALA A 50 -11.57 10.83 8.90
CA ALA A 50 -12.27 9.58 8.60
C ALA A 50 -11.59 8.76 7.47
N ILE A 51 -11.04 9.44 6.45
CA ILE A 51 -10.24 8.79 5.39
C ILE A 51 -8.98 8.19 5.99
N LEU A 52 -8.27 8.92 6.86
CA LEU A 52 -7.08 8.41 7.54
C LEU A 52 -7.42 7.17 8.37
N GLN A 53 -8.53 7.18 9.11
CA GLN A 53 -8.98 6.03 9.87
C GLN A 53 -9.27 4.82 8.96
N THR A 54 -10.01 5.04 7.87
CA THR A 54 -10.30 3.99 6.87
C THR A 54 -9.02 3.36 6.33
N LEU A 55 -8.01 4.19 6.05
CA LEU A 55 -6.71 3.73 5.59
C LEU A 55 -6.00 2.86 6.63
N LEU A 56 -5.95 3.31 7.88
CA LEU A 56 -5.31 2.58 8.98
C LEU A 56 -6.01 1.25 9.26
N ASP A 57 -7.35 1.23 9.23
CA ASP A 57 -8.14 0.02 9.44
C ASP A 57 -7.90 -1.02 8.35
N VAL A 58 -7.83 -0.60 7.09
CA VAL A 58 -7.56 -1.52 5.97
C VAL A 58 -6.11 -2.00 5.97
N TRP A 59 -5.16 -1.13 6.33
CA TRP A 59 -3.74 -1.47 6.41
C TRP A 59 -3.45 -2.44 7.57
N GLY A 60 -3.91 -2.11 8.77
CA GLY A 60 -3.67 -2.90 9.98
C GLY A 60 -4.53 -4.16 10.09
N GLY A 61 -5.75 -4.12 9.54
CA GLY A 61 -6.72 -5.19 9.69
C GLY A 61 -7.25 -5.30 11.11
N ASP A 62 -7.64 -6.51 11.50
CA ASP A 62 -8.10 -6.76 12.87
C ASP A 62 -6.93 -6.58 13.88
N PRO A 63 -7.10 -5.88 15.01
CA PRO A 63 -6.01 -5.67 15.95
C PRO A 63 -5.42 -6.94 16.58
N GLN A 64 -6.15 -8.07 16.60
CA GLN A 64 -5.69 -9.34 17.16
C GLN A 64 -5.18 -10.31 16.10
N GLN A 65 -5.81 -10.31 14.92
CA GLN A 65 -5.51 -11.26 13.84
C GLN A 65 -4.74 -10.66 12.67
N GLY A 66 -4.67 -9.32 12.61
CA GLY A 66 -4.13 -8.57 11.49
C GLY A 66 -4.92 -8.80 10.20
N ILE A 67 -4.25 -8.59 9.08
CA ILE A 67 -4.76 -9.01 7.77
C ILE A 67 -3.60 -9.42 6.86
N TYR A 68 -3.76 -10.56 6.20
CA TYR A 68 -2.76 -11.04 5.25
C TYR A 68 -2.68 -10.15 4.01
N SER A 69 -1.47 -9.71 3.67
CA SER A 69 -1.16 -8.91 2.48
C SER A 69 -0.38 -9.74 1.46
N LYS A 70 -1.01 -10.04 0.31
CA LYS A 70 -0.31 -10.77 -0.78
C LYS A 70 0.71 -9.88 -1.49
N SER A 71 0.47 -8.57 -1.52
CA SER A 71 1.32 -7.58 -2.17
C SER A 71 0.94 -6.17 -1.74
N VAL A 72 1.87 -5.21 -1.87
CA VAL A 72 1.57 -3.80 -1.61
C VAL A 72 0.48 -3.28 -2.55
N GLN A 73 0.47 -3.75 -3.80
CA GLN A 73 -0.56 -3.44 -4.81
C GLN A 73 -1.95 -3.85 -4.33
N GLN A 74 -2.09 -5.06 -3.77
CA GLN A 74 -3.37 -5.54 -3.26
C GLN A 74 -3.86 -4.68 -2.09
N THR A 75 -2.97 -4.37 -1.14
CA THR A 75 -3.32 -3.53 0.01
C THR A 75 -3.68 -2.11 -0.42
N ALA A 76 -2.91 -1.49 -1.30
CA ALA A 76 -3.21 -0.17 -1.84
C ALA A 76 -4.55 -0.15 -2.59
N TYR A 77 -4.86 -1.17 -3.39
CA TYR A 77 -6.16 -1.30 -4.05
C TYR A 77 -7.31 -1.39 -3.05
N ARG A 78 -7.17 -2.21 -1.98
CA ARG A 78 -8.18 -2.33 -0.93
C ARG A 78 -8.42 -1.00 -0.20
N ILE A 79 -7.35 -0.26 0.10
CA ILE A 79 -7.45 1.07 0.73
C ILE A 79 -8.22 2.03 -0.19
N ALA A 80 -7.80 2.14 -1.45
CA ALA A 80 -8.45 3.05 -2.40
C ALA A 80 -9.93 2.69 -2.62
N THR A 81 -10.25 1.40 -2.69
CA THR A 81 -11.64 0.91 -2.81
C THR A 81 -12.45 1.29 -1.58
N ALA A 82 -11.95 1.02 -0.37
CA ALA A 82 -12.66 1.35 0.87
C ALA A 82 -12.91 2.87 1.02
N ILE A 83 -11.96 3.71 0.60
CA ILE A 83 -12.15 5.16 0.58
C ILE A 83 -13.26 5.54 -0.41
N LEU A 84 -13.25 5.00 -1.64
CA LEU A 84 -14.31 5.27 -2.60
C LEU A 84 -15.67 4.73 -2.12
N ASP A 85 -15.74 3.60 -1.43
CA ASP A 85 -17.01 3.08 -0.94
C ASP A 85 -17.58 3.91 0.23
N ASN A 86 -16.72 4.35 1.16
CA ASN A 86 -17.13 5.07 2.36
C ASN A 86 -17.38 6.58 2.13
N PHE A 87 -16.79 7.17 1.09
CA PHE A 87 -16.85 8.62 0.84
C PHE A 87 -17.42 8.93 -0.55
N PRO A 88 -18.77 9.02 -0.70
CA PRO A 88 -19.43 9.35 -1.97
C PRO A 88 -19.02 10.69 -2.59
N CYS A 89 -18.52 11.63 -1.78
CA CYS A 89 -18.01 12.92 -2.25
C CYS A 89 -16.64 12.83 -2.92
N ILE A 90 -15.97 11.68 -2.92
CA ILE A 90 -14.67 11.44 -3.56
C ILE A 90 -14.87 10.72 -4.89
N ASP A 91 -14.22 11.22 -5.94
CA ASP A 91 -14.28 10.69 -7.31
C ASP A 91 -13.07 9.81 -7.64
N ALA A 92 -11.89 10.18 -7.13
CA ALA A 92 -10.66 9.44 -7.35
C ALA A 92 -9.71 9.49 -6.15
N VAL A 93 -8.92 8.44 -5.98
CA VAL A 93 -7.90 8.28 -4.95
C VAL A 93 -6.59 7.86 -5.61
N THR A 94 -5.50 8.53 -5.25
CA THR A 94 -4.13 8.19 -5.65
C THR A 94 -3.31 7.89 -4.39
N LEU A 95 -2.72 6.70 -4.34
CA LEU A 95 -1.84 6.25 -3.27
C LEU A 95 -0.42 6.05 -3.83
N THR A 96 0.57 6.59 -3.14
CA THR A 96 1.99 6.25 -3.34
C THR A 96 2.48 5.52 -2.09
N THR A 97 2.95 4.31 -2.30
CA THR A 97 3.37 3.36 -1.25
C THR A 97 4.78 2.85 -1.55
N PRO A 98 5.84 3.57 -1.12
CA PRO A 98 7.19 3.03 -1.15
C PRO A 98 7.29 1.85 -0.18
N ASN A 99 7.87 0.75 -0.61
CA ASN A 99 8.10 -0.43 0.21
C ASN A 99 9.43 -0.26 0.93
N ILE A 100 9.38 0.13 2.20
CA ILE A 100 10.55 0.27 3.06
C ILE A 100 10.99 -1.14 3.45
N HIS A 101 12.09 -1.58 2.86
CA HIS A 101 12.61 -2.92 3.04
C HIS A 101 13.20 -3.08 4.44
N HIS A 102 12.84 -4.18 5.09
CA HIS A 102 13.45 -4.65 6.32
C HIS A 102 14.02 -6.04 6.03
N TYR A 103 15.30 -6.08 5.67
CA TYR A 103 15.99 -7.32 5.33
C TYR A 103 16.34 -8.09 6.60
N ARG A 104 15.98 -9.37 6.67
CA ARG A 104 16.40 -10.24 7.77
C ARG A 104 17.93 -10.32 7.76
N HIS A 105 18.57 -9.91 8.84
CA HIS A 105 20.04 -9.90 8.89
C HIS A 105 20.58 -11.33 9.03
N GLU A 106 21.54 -11.71 8.19
CA GLU A 106 22.17 -13.03 8.23
C GLU A 106 23.22 -13.07 9.34
N LEU A 107 22.89 -13.78 10.42
CA LEU A 107 23.74 -13.91 11.61
C LEU A 107 24.60 -15.18 11.62
N GLU A 108 24.43 -16.06 10.63
CA GLU A 108 25.14 -17.35 10.53
C GLU A 108 26.65 -17.17 10.42
N GLN A 109 27.10 -16.09 9.77
CA GLN A 109 28.52 -15.69 9.72
C GLN A 109 29.13 -15.41 11.10
N PHE A 110 28.30 -15.18 12.13
CA PHE A 110 28.70 -15.00 13.52
C PHE A 110 28.41 -16.23 14.39
N GLY A 111 27.99 -17.35 13.79
CA GLY A 111 27.61 -18.57 14.50
C GLY A 111 26.28 -18.45 15.27
N LEU A 112 25.40 -17.52 14.87
CA LEU A 112 24.13 -17.24 15.53
C LEU A 112 22.95 -17.45 14.59
N GLU A 113 21.82 -17.89 15.14
CA GLU A 113 20.55 -17.98 14.41
C GLU A 113 19.75 -16.68 14.52
N ASN A 114 18.98 -16.34 13.48
CA ASN A 114 18.06 -15.20 13.49
C ASN A 114 16.62 -15.69 13.23
N PRO A 115 15.82 -15.98 14.27
CA PRO A 115 14.43 -16.41 14.14
C PRO A 115 13.48 -15.24 13.81
N ASN A 116 13.84 -14.42 12.82
CA ASN A 116 13.09 -13.23 12.39
C ASN A 116 12.96 -12.15 13.48
N ILE A 117 14.06 -11.81 14.15
CA ILE A 117 14.10 -10.80 15.22
C ILE A 117 15.01 -9.61 14.91
N VAL A 118 16.10 -9.82 14.14
CA VAL A 118 17.02 -8.74 13.74
C VAL A 118 16.83 -8.43 12.26
N PHE A 119 16.52 -7.17 11.96
CA PHE A 119 16.34 -6.68 10.59
C PHE A 119 17.16 -5.44 10.33
N GLN A 120 17.68 -5.31 9.12
CA GLN A 120 18.27 -4.09 8.60
C GLN A 120 17.23 -3.33 7.79
N SER A 121 16.90 -2.11 8.21
CA SER A 121 15.97 -1.24 7.49
C SER A 121 16.66 -0.41 6.42
N THR A 122 15.94 -0.17 5.34
CA THR A 122 16.28 0.80 4.28
C THR A 122 15.59 2.14 4.52
N ASP A 123 16.00 3.17 3.79
CA ASP A 123 15.34 4.48 3.80
C ASP A 123 14.74 4.79 2.42
N CYS A 124 13.47 5.16 2.36
CA CYS A 124 12.77 5.31 1.08
C CYS A 124 13.19 6.55 0.26
N HIS A 125 13.95 7.48 0.84
CA HIS A 125 14.42 8.70 0.19
C HIS A 125 15.88 8.59 -0.27
N THR A 126 16.67 7.74 0.37
CA THR A 126 18.14 7.65 0.17
C THR A 126 18.62 6.28 -0.29
N THR A 127 17.78 5.25 -0.22
CA THR A 127 18.09 3.91 -0.72
C THR A 127 17.05 3.44 -1.74
N ALA A 128 17.41 2.46 -2.56
CA ALA A 128 16.47 1.89 -3.52
C ALA A 128 15.29 1.24 -2.78
N SER A 129 14.07 1.69 -3.09
CA SER A 129 12.84 1.15 -2.55
C SER A 129 11.82 0.91 -3.67
N GLY A 130 11.07 -0.19 -3.56
CA GLY A 130 10.00 -0.46 -4.51
C GLY A 130 8.90 0.59 -4.38
N ARG A 131 8.60 1.36 -5.43
CA ARG A 131 7.57 2.41 -5.38
C ARG A 131 6.29 1.95 -6.08
N ILE A 132 5.25 1.66 -5.30
CA ILE A 132 3.95 1.24 -5.82
C ILE A 132 3.03 2.46 -5.86
N ILE A 133 2.51 2.80 -7.04
CA ILE A 133 1.54 3.88 -7.23
C ILE A 133 0.22 3.27 -7.71
N THR A 134 -0.85 3.55 -7.00
CA THR A 134 -2.21 3.11 -7.33
C THR A 134 -3.08 4.32 -7.52
N ARG A 135 -3.80 4.40 -8.65
CA ARG A 135 -4.89 5.35 -8.83
C ARG A 135 -6.17 4.56 -9.11
N LEU A 136 -7.20 4.84 -8.33
CA LEU A 136 -8.54 4.28 -8.52
C LEU A 136 -9.53 5.44 -8.62
N SER A 137 -10.43 5.38 -9.59
CA SER A 137 -11.49 6.36 -9.77
C SER A 137 -12.80 5.63 -10.01
N ARG A 138 -13.92 6.30 -9.72
CA ARG A 138 -15.23 5.82 -10.14
C ARG A 138 -15.30 5.78 -11.67
N ASP A 139 -16.06 4.84 -12.21
CA ASP A 139 -16.31 4.79 -13.64
C ASP A 139 -17.21 5.96 -14.04
N GLN A 140 -16.61 7.04 -14.53
CA GLN A 140 -17.35 8.11 -15.16
C GLN A 140 -17.60 7.74 -16.63
N GLN A 141 -18.73 7.08 -16.92
CA GLN A 141 -19.25 7.11 -18.27
C GLN A 141 -19.56 8.57 -18.67
N ARG A 142 -18.64 9.17 -19.45
CA ARG A 142 -18.73 10.42 -20.24
C ARG A 142 -18.81 11.76 -19.50
N ALA A 143 -17.64 12.40 -19.37
CA ALA A 143 -17.48 13.84 -19.61
C ALA A 143 -16.03 14.21 -20.00
N ARG A 144 -15.44 13.54 -21.00
CA ARG A 144 -14.34 14.18 -21.73
C ARG A 144 -14.98 15.11 -22.76
N PRO A 145 -14.86 16.45 -22.65
CA PRO A 145 -15.20 17.29 -23.79
C PRO A 145 -14.25 16.90 -24.92
N GLN A 146 -14.81 16.45 -26.05
CA GLN A 146 -14.05 16.40 -27.29
C GLN A 146 -13.61 17.83 -27.57
N SER A 147 -12.31 18.09 -27.44
CA SER A 147 -11.69 19.27 -28.02
C SER A 147 -11.97 19.23 -29.52
N ARG A 148 -12.91 20.06 -29.99
CA ARG A 148 -13.02 20.35 -31.42
C ARG A 148 -11.80 21.18 -31.80
N LEU A 149 -10.95 20.61 -32.64
CA LEU A 149 -10.12 21.37 -33.57
C LEU A 149 -11.02 21.94 -34.66
#